data_AF-W4S146-F1
#
_entry.id   AF-W4S146-F1
#
_cell.length_a   1.000
_cell.length_b   1.000
_cell.length_c   1.000
_cell.angle_alpha   90.00
_cell.angle_beta   90.00
_cell.angle_gamma   90.00
#
_symmetry.space_group_name_H-M   'P 1'
#
loop_
_entity.id
_entity.type
_entity.pdbx_description
1 polymer ?
#
loop_
_entity_poly.entity_id
_entity_poly.type
_entity_poly.pdbx_seq_one_letter_code
_entity_poly.pdbx_strand_id
1 'polypeptide(L)' 'MNISLPDELKQFVDQQVQEHAYGSSSEYLRELIRKQRDVEQLRGLLLDGANSGPSVATAPDFFDKMRERAQARAASK' A
#
# COMPACT_ATOMS: atom_id res chain seq x y z
N MET A 1 3.13 23.26 -5.59
CA MET A 1 1.77 23.47 -5.07
C MET A 1 1.91 24.09 -3.69
N ASN A 2 1.15 25.13 -3.37
CA ASN A 2 1.15 25.74 -2.03
C ASN A 2 -0.05 25.22 -1.25
N ILE A 3 0.17 24.84 0.01
CA ILE A 3 -0.85 24.30 0.91
C ILE A 3 -0.83 25.14 2.18
N SER A 4 -1.96 25.75 2.53
CA SER A 4 -2.12 26.46 3.79
C SER A 4 -2.49 25.46 4.88
N LEU A 5 -1.71 25.46 5.96
CA LEU A 5 -1.94 24.62 7.13
C LEU A 5 -2.30 25.51 8.33
N PRO A 6 -3.28 25.12 9.16
CA PRO A 6 -3.45 25.67 10.51
C PRO A 6 -2.18 25.49 11.34
N ASP A 7 -1.98 26.36 12.33
CA ASP A 7 -0.77 26.37 13.18
C ASP A 7 -0.50 25.02 13.85
N GLU A 8 -1.54 24.33 14.30
CA GLU A 8 -1.45 23.00 14.88
C GLU A 8 -0.86 21.97 13.90
N LEU A 9 -1.37 21.94 12.67
CA LEU A 9 -0.85 21.03 11.64
C LEU A 9 0.56 21.40 11.20
N LYS A 10 0.89 22.69 11.20
CA LYS A 10 2.26 23.15 10.94
C LYS A 10 3.23 22.65 12.01
N GLN A 11 2.88 22.79 13.29
CA GLN A 11 3.71 22.30 14.39
C GLN A 11 3.91 20.78 14.31
N PHE A 12 2.84 20.04 14.04
CA PHE A 12 2.93 18.60 13.83
C PHE A 12 3.89 18.24 12.69
N VAL A 13 3.74 18.87 11.52
CA VAL A 13 4.63 18.61 10.37
C VAL A 13 6.08 18.97 10.69
N ASP A 14 6.32 20.09 11.36
CA ASP A 14 7.67 20.54 11.70
C ASP A 14 8.36 19.56 12.68
N GLN A 15 7.60 18.98 13.63
CA GLN A 15 8.09 17.91 14.51
C GLN A 15 8.45 16.65 13.72
N GLN A 16 7.57 16.21 12.81
CA GLN A 16 7.81 15.02 11.98
C GLN A 16 9.05 15.18 11.09
N VAL A 17 9.28 16.39 10.57
CA VAL A 17 10.47 16.71 9.78
C VAL A 17 11.75 16.53 10.61
N GLN A 18 11.75 17.00 11.86
CA GLN A 18 12.90 16.87 12.77
C GLN A 18 13.14 15.42 13.21
N GLU A 19 12.09 14.71 13.65
CA GLU A 19 12.18 13.35 14.20
C GLU A 19 12.60 12.31 13.15
N HIS A 20 12.13 12.48 11.91
CA HIS A 20 12.36 11.53 10.84
C HIS A 20 13.41 12.02 9.81
N ALA A 21 14.15 13.08 10.15
CA ALA A 21 15.24 13.63 9.35
C ALA A 21 14.85 13.97 7.89
N TYR A 22 13.63 14.46 7.68
CA TYR A 22 13.23 14.97 6.37
C TYR A 22 13.93 16.30 6.09
N GLY A 23 14.25 16.58 4.83
CA GLY A 23 14.86 17.84 4.41
C GLY A 23 13.88 19.02 4.32
N SER A 24 12.57 18.75 4.29
CA SER A 24 11.53 19.80 4.29
C SER A 24 10.14 19.27 4.62
N SER A 25 9.23 20.16 5.03
CA SER A 25 7.79 19.88 5.18
C SER A 25 7.18 19.32 3.89
N SER A 26 7.62 19.82 2.72
CA SER A 26 7.14 19.33 1.43
C SER A 26 7.59 17.89 1.13
N GLU A 27 8.75 17.48 1.65
CA GLU A 27 9.21 16.10 1.53
C GLU A 27 8.38 15.16 2.38
N TYR A 28 8.15 15.52 3.65
CA TYR A 28 7.27 14.78 4.54
C TYR A 28 5.86 14.61 3.94
N LEU A 29 5.26 15.69 3.43
CA LEU A 29 3.93 15.63 2.82
C LEU A 29 3.90 14.76 1.56
N ARG A 30 4.95 14.75 0.72
CA ARG A 30 5.03 13.84 -0.44
C ARG A 30 5.06 12.38 -0.02
N GLU A 31 5.81 12.05 1.03
CA GLU A 31 5.81 10.70 1.60
C GLU A 31 4.44 10.32 2.16
N LEU A 32 3.77 11.23 2.87
CA LEU A 32 2.43 10.98 3.40
C LEU A 32 1.42 10.72 2.28
N ILE A 33 1.49 11.48 1.17
CA ILE A 33 0.65 11.25 -0.01
C ILE A 33 0.91 9.88 -0.64
N ARG A 34 2.17 9.45 -0.74
CA ARG A 34 2.52 8.11 -1.24
C ARG A 34 1.92 7.02 -0.35
N LYS A 35 2.10 7.14 0.97
CA LYS A 35 1.50 6.22 1.95
C LYS A 35 -0.02 6.17 1.82
N GLN A 36 -0.69 7.33 1.70
CA GLN A 36 -2.14 7.37 1.52
C GLN A 36 -2.57 6.66 0.23
N ARG A 37 -1.85 6.88 -0.88
CA ARG A 37 -2.13 6.19 -2.14
C ARG A 37 -1.99 4.67 -2.00
N ASP A 38 -0.96 4.20 -1.30
CA ASP A 38 -0.73 2.77 -1.10
C ASP A 38 -1.83 2.16 -0.20
N VAL A 39 -2.32 2.90 0.81
CA VAL A 39 -3.48 2.52 1.64
C VAL A 39 -4.75 2.41 0.80
N GLU A 40 -5.03 3.39 -0.06
CA GLU A 40 -6.19 3.34 -0.95
C GLU A 40 -6.10 2.17 -1.95
N GLN A 41 -4.91 1.87 -2.46
CA GLN A 41 -4.68 0.71 -3.32
C GLN A 41 -4.97 -0.60 -2.57
N LEU A 42 -4.44 -0.75 -1.35
CA LEU A 42 -4.70 -1.93 -0.53
C LEU A 42 -6.20 -2.07 -0.21
N ARG A 43 -6.87 -0.96 0.11
CA ARG A 43 -8.31 -0.93 0.35
C ARG A 43 -9.10 -1.44 -0.86
N GLY A 44 -8.72 -1.02 -2.07
CA GLY A 44 -9.30 -1.53 -3.31
C GLY A 44 -9.16 -3.04 -3.43
N LEU A 45 -7.95 -3.58 -3.23
CA LEU A 45 -7.71 -5.02 -3.31
C LEU A 45 -8.52 -5.83 -2.27
N LEU A 46 -8.68 -5.30 -1.06
CA LEU A 46 -9.48 -5.95 -0.02
C LEU A 46 -10.97 -5.97 -0.39
N LEU A 47 -11.48 -4.88 -0.97
CA LEU A 47 -12.87 -4.83 -1.46
C LEU A 47 -13.08 -5.77 -2.64
N ASP A 48 -12.14 -5.82 -3.59
CA ASP A 48 -12.19 -6.78 -4.70
C ASP A 48 -12.20 -8.23 -4.18
N GLY A 49 -11.36 -8.52 -3.18
CA GLY A 49 -11.35 -9.82 -2.50
C GLY A 49 -12.68 -10.14 -1.80
N ALA A 50 -13.24 -9.19 -1.04
CA ALA A 50 -14.52 -9.35 -0.37
C ALA A 50 -15.68 -9.57 -1.36
N ASN A 51 -15.61 -8.92 -2.52
CA ASN A 51 -16.59 -9.04 -3.59
C ASN A 51 -16.36 -10.25 -4.52
N SER A 52 -15.26 -11.00 -4.34
CA SER A 52 -14.90 -12.15 -5.20
C SER A 52 -15.74 -13.41 -4.97
N GLY A 53 -16.66 -13.35 -3.99
CA GLY A 53 -17.55 -14.44 -3.63
C GLY A 53 -17.13 -15.16 -2.34
N PRO A 54 -17.85 -16.23 -1.96
CA PRO A 54 -17.59 -16.94 -0.72
C PRO A 54 -16.21 -17.59 -0.69
N SER A 55 -15.51 -17.52 0.44
CA SER A 55 -14.27 -18.24 0.63
C SER A 55 -14.52 -19.75 0.64
N VAL A 56 -13.66 -20.51 -0.06
CA VAL A 56 -13.67 -21.98 -0.06
C VAL A 56 -12.44 -22.49 0.66
N ALA A 57 -12.59 -23.58 1.43
CA ALA A 57 -11.46 -24.23 2.09
C ALA A 57 -10.39 -24.64 1.06
N THR A 58 -9.14 -24.31 1.37
CA THR A 58 -8.00 -24.66 0.52
C THR A 58 -7.73 -26.17 0.60
N ALA A 59 -7.64 -26.83 -0.55
CA ALA A 59 -7.25 -28.24 -0.62
C ALA A 59 -5.78 -28.44 -0.17
N PRO A 60 -5.40 -29.59 0.42
CA PRO A 60 -4.04 -29.83 0.90
C PRO A 60 -2.94 -29.63 -0.17
N ASP A 61 -3.26 -29.91 -1.43
CA ASP A 61 -2.34 -29.85 -2.57
C ASP A 61 -2.44 -28.53 -3.37
N PHE A 62 -3.21 -27.55 -2.89
CA PHE A 62 -3.53 -26.33 -3.62
C PHE A 62 -2.28 -25.55 -4.05
N PHE A 63 -1.33 -25.35 -3.13
CA PHE A 63 -0.11 -24.59 -3.40
C PHE A 63 0.87 -25.35 -4.30
N ASP A 64 0.89 -26.68 -4.23
CA ASP A 64 1.71 -27.50 -5.12
C ASP A 64 1.21 -27.37 -6.56
N LYS A 65 -0.09 -27.58 -6.78
CA LYS A 65 -0.76 -27.36 -8.07
C LYS A 65 -0.59 -25.93 -8.58
N MET A 66 -0.57 -24.94 -7.69
CA MET A 66 -0.35 -23.53 -8.07
C MET A 66 1.08 -23.32 -8.58
N ARG A 67 2.09 -23.87 -7.90
CA ARG A 67 3.50 -23.79 -8.32
C ARG A 67 3.76 -24.49 -9.64
N GLU A 68 3.21 -25.69 -9.83
CA GLU A 68 3.33 -26.43 -11.10
C GLU A 68 2.80 -25.61 -12.28
N ARG A 69 1.62 -25.00 -12.12
CA ARG A 69 1.03 -24.10 -13.14
C ARG A 69 1.89 -22.88 -13.43
N ALA A 70 2.45 -22.25 -12.40
CA ALA A 70 3.32 -21.09 -12.55
C ALA A 70 4.62 -21.45 -13.31
N GLN A 71 5.24 -22.59 -12.98
CA GLN A 71 6.43 -23.10 -13.65
C GLN A 71 6.16 -23.46 -15.11
N ALA A 72 5.04 -24.14 -15.39
CA ALA A 72 4.64 -24.46 -16.76
C ALA A 72 4.47 -23.20 -17.64
N ARG A 73 3.86 -22.14 -17.08
CA ARG A 73 3.69 -20.85 -17.79
C ARG A 73 5.02 -20.12 -18.02
N ALA A 74 5.97 -20.25 -17.09
CA ALA A 74 7.30 -19.67 -17.24
C ALA A 74 8.13 -20.42 -18.29
N ALA A 75 7.99 -21.76 -18.38
CA ALA A 75 8.68 -22.59 -19.36
C ALA A 75 8.09 -22.48 -20.78
N SER A 76 6.85 -22.04 -20.93
CA SER A 76 6.20 -21.79 -22.22
C SER A 76 6.49 -20.41 -22.82
N LYS A 77 7.38 -19.62 -22.21
CA LYS A 77 7.73 -18.26 -22.60
C LYS A 77 9.18 -18.19 -23.01
#